data_AF-A0A1F5TSG6-F1
#
_entry.id   AF-A0A1F5TSG6-F1
#
_cell.length_a   1.000
_cell.length_b   1.000
_cell.length_c   1.000
_cell.angle_alpha   90.00
_cell.angle_beta   90.00
_cell.angle_gamma   90.00
#
_symmetry.space_group_name_H-M   'P 1'
#
loop_
_entity.id
_entity.type
_entity.pdbx_description
1 polymer ?
#
loop_
_entity_poly.entity_id
_entity_poly.type
_entity_poly.pdbx_seq_one_letter_code
_entity_poly.pdbx_strand_id
1 'polypeptide(L)'
;MTKEEIHKNHFPFFCEAFRLLKDGGVLTYYSDEIDSFSEEHINCLRRAGFTDIQSMVCVVNPPQDCKYWKSDRILAPIIFKGRKGGE
;
A
#
# COMPACT_ATOMS: atom_id res chain seq x y z
N MET A 1 13.09 9.18 12.83
CA MET A 1 11.72 8.73 12.55
C MET A 1 11.15 8.21 13.84
N THR A 2 10.05 8.79 14.31
CA THR A 2 9.32 8.25 15.45
C THR A 2 8.63 6.94 15.03
N LYS A 3 8.31 6.05 16.00
CA LYS A 3 7.55 4.82 15.70
C LYS A 3 6.21 5.09 15.01
N GLU A 4 5.67 6.29 15.16
CA GLU A 4 4.39 6.74 14.58
C GLU A 4 4.49 7.16 13.11
N GLU A 5 5.69 7.49 12.63
CA GLU A 5 5.95 7.87 11.22
C GLU A 5 6.23 6.67 10.32
N ILE A 6 6.73 5.58 10.91
CA ILE A 6 6.85 4.28 10.25
C ILE A 6 5.42 3.86 9.90
N HIS A 7 5.18 3.28 8.72
CA HIS A 7 3.85 2.85 8.22
C HIS A 7 2.92 3.94 7.63
N LYS A 8 3.19 5.25 7.77
CA LYS A 8 2.28 6.33 7.30
C LYS A 8 2.85 7.22 6.20
N ASN A 9 4.11 7.03 5.83
CA ASN A 9 4.83 7.77 4.78
C ASN A 9 4.08 7.84 3.44
N HIS A 10 3.26 6.82 3.12
CA HIS A 10 2.49 6.77 1.88
C HIS A 10 1.16 7.53 1.92
N PHE A 11 0.59 7.77 3.12
CA PHE A 11 -0.77 8.28 3.26
C PHE A 11 -1.00 9.62 2.55
N PRO A 12 -0.08 10.60 2.61
CA PRO A 12 -0.26 11.87 1.91
C PRO A 12 -0.37 11.72 0.38
N PHE A 13 0.19 10.64 -0.19
CA PHE A 13 0.22 10.44 -1.65
C PHE A 13 -1.03 9.73 -2.19
N PHE A 14 -1.85 9.07 -1.37
CA PHE A 14 -2.97 8.28 -1.90
C PHE A 14 -3.99 9.11 -2.68
N CYS A 15 -4.28 10.34 -2.26
CA CYS A 15 -5.17 11.23 -3.00
C CYS A 15 -4.60 11.60 -4.38
N GLU A 16 -3.31 11.87 -4.45
CA GLU A 16 -2.63 12.16 -5.72
C GLU A 16 -2.55 10.93 -6.62
N ALA A 17 -2.26 9.76 -6.06
CA ALA A 17 -2.29 8.50 -6.81
C ALA A 17 -3.68 8.26 -7.42
N PHE A 18 -4.75 8.44 -6.66
CA PHE A 18 -6.12 8.30 -7.17
C PHE A 18 -6.43 9.33 -8.27
N ARG A 19 -6.01 10.59 -8.09
CA ARG A 19 -6.20 11.66 -9.09
C ARG A 19 -5.47 11.35 -10.40
N LEU A 20 -4.24 10.83 -10.32
CA LEU A 20 -3.33 10.63 -11.46
C LEU A 20 -3.57 9.32 -12.22
N LEU A 21 -3.99 8.25 -11.55
CA LEU A 21 -4.24 6.98 -12.20
C LEU A 21 -5.35 7.10 -13.25
N LYS A 22 -5.20 6.39 -14.37
CA LYS A 22 -6.31 6.15 -15.30
C LYS A 22 -7.32 5.19 -14.67
N ASP A 23 -8.52 5.15 -15.22
CA ASP A 23 -9.53 4.18 -14.85
C ASP A 23 -9.02 2.75 -15.09
N GLY A 24 -9.13 1.88 -14.07
CA GLY A 24 -8.51 0.55 -14.06
C GLY A 24 -7.00 0.54 -13.82
N GLY A 25 -6.37 1.69 -13.59
CA GLY A 25 -4.96 1.78 -13.22
C GLY A 25 -4.70 1.22 -11.82
N VAL A 26 -3.47 0.77 -11.58
CA VAL A 26 -3.07 0.10 -10.35
C VAL A 26 -2.01 0.91 -9.61
N LEU A 27 -2.23 1.16 -8.33
CA LEU A 27 -1.22 1.64 -7.39
C LEU A 27 -0.61 0.42 -6.67
N THR A 28 0.73 0.36 -6.66
CA THR A 28 1.52 -0.55 -5.84
C THR A 28 2.71 0.20 -5.26
N TYR A 29 3.22 -0.26 -4.12
CA TYR A 29 4.37 0.31 -3.40
C TYR A 29 4.91 -0.75 -2.42
N TYR A 30 6.00 -0.48 -1.70
CA TYR A 30 6.43 -1.36 -0.61
C TYR A 30 5.65 -1.00 0.67
N SER A 31 5.04 -1.96 1.35
CA SER A 31 4.41 -1.70 2.65
C SER A 31 5.38 -1.98 3.79
N ASP A 32 5.32 -1.16 4.84
CA ASP A 32 5.98 -1.46 6.13
C ASP A 32 5.19 -2.51 6.95
N GLU A 33 4.01 -2.91 6.48
CA GLU A 33 3.20 -3.98 7.03
C GLU A 33 3.58 -5.32 6.38
N ILE A 34 3.53 -6.41 7.15
CA ILE A 34 4.12 -7.70 6.74
C ILE A 34 3.07 -8.61 6.11
N ASP A 35 1.97 -8.84 6.82
CA ASP A 35 0.98 -9.86 6.48
C ASP A 35 -0.32 -9.30 5.90
N SER A 36 -0.74 -8.14 6.41
CA SER A 36 -2.01 -7.51 6.07
C SER A 36 -1.99 -6.02 6.40
N PHE A 37 -2.85 -5.25 5.73
CA PHE A 37 -3.08 -3.85 6.07
C PHE A 37 -3.73 -3.69 7.44
N SER A 38 -3.32 -2.66 8.16
CA SER A 38 -4.05 -2.12 9.31
C SER A 38 -5.33 -1.43 8.85
N GLU A 39 -6.28 -1.32 9.77
CA GLU A 39 -7.54 -0.64 9.52
C GLU A 39 -7.35 0.84 9.15
N GLU A 40 -6.39 1.52 9.79
CA GLU A 40 -6.06 2.92 9.47
C GLU A 40 -5.58 3.06 8.01
N HIS A 41 -4.74 2.14 7.54
CA HIS A 41 -4.25 2.11 6.18
C HIS A 41 -5.41 1.95 5.18
N ILE A 42 -6.25 0.94 5.38
CA ILE A 42 -7.45 0.72 4.56
C ILE A 42 -8.34 1.96 4.54
N ASN A 43 -8.56 2.59 5.69
CA ASN A 43 -9.37 3.80 5.80
C ASN A 43 -8.74 4.99 5.07
N CYS A 44 -7.41 5.13 5.05
CA CYS A 44 -6.72 6.13 4.23
C CYS A 44 -6.94 5.90 2.73
N LEU A 45 -6.77 4.67 2.24
CA LEU A 45 -7.00 4.33 0.84
C LEU A 45 -8.46 4.58 0.42
N ARG A 46 -9.42 4.20 1.28
CA ARG A 46 -10.85 4.47 1.06
C ARG A 46 -11.16 5.95 1.02
N ARG A 47 -10.61 6.75 1.94
CA ARG A 47 -10.77 8.22 1.94
C ARG A 47 -10.21 8.87 0.68
N ALA A 48 -9.15 8.30 0.10
CA ALA A 48 -8.61 8.76 -1.18
C ALA A 48 -9.48 8.39 -2.40
N GLY A 49 -10.42 7.46 -2.25
CA GLY A 49 -11.37 7.05 -3.29
C GLY A 49 -11.18 5.63 -3.81
N PHE A 50 -10.18 4.88 -3.32
CA PHE A 50 -9.98 3.48 -3.73
C PHE A 50 -11.00 2.56 -3.04
N THR A 51 -11.62 1.68 -3.81
CA THR A 51 -12.61 0.71 -3.33
C THR A 51 -12.14 -0.73 -3.46
N ASP A 52 -11.30 -1.02 -4.46
CA ASP A 52 -10.71 -2.34 -4.69
C ASP A 52 -9.26 -2.35 -4.17
N ILE A 53 -9.12 -2.84 -2.95
CA ILE A 53 -7.87 -2.86 -2.18
C ILE A 53 -7.47 -4.32 -1.98
N GLN A 54 -6.49 -4.77 -2.76
CA GLN A 54 -5.92 -6.10 -2.67
C GLN A 54 -4.46 -6.01 -2.23
N SER A 55 -3.89 -7.15 -1.87
CA SER A 55 -2.48 -7.29 -1.59
C SER A 55 -2.03 -8.72 -1.83
N MET A 56 -0.73 -8.88 -1.99
CA MET A 56 -0.07 -10.17 -1.96
C MET A 56 1.06 -10.15 -0.94
N VAL A 57 1.32 -11.29 -0.30
CA VAL A 57 2.50 -11.43 0.54
C VAL A 57 3.59 -12.14 -0.24
N CYS A 58 4.73 -11.47 -0.38
CA CYS A 58 5.92 -11.99 -1.04
C CYS A 58 6.86 -12.57 0.02
N VAL A 59 7.38 -13.78 -0.20
CA VAL A 59 8.46 -14.34 0.63
C VAL A 59 9.80 -13.77 0.16
N VAL A 60 10.61 -13.31 1.10
CA VAL A 60 11.94 -12.72 0.88
C VAL A 60 12.94 -13.30 1.88
N ASN A 61 14.24 -13.18 1.57
CA ASN A 61 15.30 -13.64 2.46
C ASN A 61 16.28 -12.48 2.73
N PRO A 62 15.96 -11.57 3.67
CA PRO A 62 16.85 -10.46 3.99
C PRO A 62 18.16 -10.98 4.58
N PRO A 63 19.30 -10.32 4.30
CA PRO A 63 20.56 -10.64 4.97
C PRO A 63 20.43 -10.56 6.50
N GLN A 64 21.19 -11.40 7.21
CA GLN A 64 21.16 -11.45 8.69
C GLN A 64 21.46 -10.09 9.33
N ASP A 65 22.34 -9.30 8.69
CA ASP A 65 22.77 -7.97 9.12
C ASP A 65 21.91 -6.82 8.55
N CYS A 66 20.79 -7.12 7.87
CA CYS A 66 19.90 -6.10 7.33
C CYS A 66 19.39 -5.17 8.44
N LYS A 67 19.67 -3.87 8.33
CA LYS A 67 19.45 -2.91 9.43
C LYS A 67 18.01 -2.43 9.58
N TYR A 68 17.19 -2.60 8.53
CA TYR A 68 15.90 -1.93 8.42
C TYR A 68 14.73 -2.88 8.10
N TRP A 69 15.00 -4.12 7.68
CA TRP A 69 13.96 -5.12 7.44
C TRP A 69 14.38 -6.48 8.01
N LYS A 70 13.53 -7.03 8.89
CA LYS A 70 13.83 -8.28 9.62
C LYS A 70 12.87 -9.43 9.31
N SER A 71 11.78 -9.16 8.60
CA SER A 71 10.82 -10.19 8.20
C SER A 71 11.26 -10.88 6.91
N ASP A 72 10.97 -12.18 6.82
CA ASP A 72 11.07 -12.99 5.61
C ASP A 72 9.89 -12.78 4.66
N ARG A 73 9.06 -11.77 4.90
CA ARG A 73 7.85 -11.47 4.13
C ARG A 73 7.72 -9.97 3.88
N ILE A 74 7.09 -9.61 2.77
CA ILE A 74 6.73 -8.24 2.41
C ILE A 74 5.29 -8.23 1.91
N LEU A 75 4.45 -7.32 2.41
CA LEU A 75 3.15 -7.06 1.82
C LEU A 75 3.30 -6.12 0.63
N ALA A 76 2.89 -6.58 -0.55
CA ALA A 76 2.82 -5.79 -1.77
C ALA A 76 1.35 -5.43 -2.07
N PRO A 77 0.95 -4.16 -1.92
CA PRO A 77 -0.37 -3.64 -2.27
C PRO A 77 -0.66 -3.78 -3.77
N ILE A 78 -1.91 -4.10 -4.09
CA ILE A 78 -2.46 -4.11 -5.45
C ILE A 78 -3.78 -3.35 -5.38
N ILE A 79 -3.72 -2.04 -5.58
CA ILE A 79 -4.86 -1.14 -5.36
C ILE A 79 -5.37 -0.63 -6.69
N PHE A 80 -6.60 -0.99 -7.05
CA PHE A 80 -7.18 -0.59 -8.34
C PHE A 80 -7.97 0.70 -8.21
N LYS A 81 -7.77 1.63 -9.15
CA LYS A 81 -8.72 2.70 -9.40
C LYS A 81 -9.91 2.12 -10.15
N GLY A 82 -11.10 2.23 -9.56
CA GLY A 82 -12.34 1.80 -10.19
C GLY A 82 -12.51 2.43 -11.58
N ARG A 83 -13.11 1.69 -12.51
CA ARG A 83 -13.52 2.26 -13.79
C ARG A 83 -14.74 3.13 -13.56
N LYS A 84 -14.71 4.41 -13.97
CA LYS A 84 -15.97 5.14 -14.11
C LYS A 84 -16.74 4.44 -15.22
N GLY A 85 -17.98 4.06 -14.94
CA GLY A 85 -18.83 3.40 -15.93
C GLY A 85 -18.82 4.21 -17.23
N GLY A 86 -18.30 3.61 -18.29
CA GLY A 86 -18.65 4.03 -19.63
C GLY A 86 -20.08 3.56 -19.86
N GLU A 87 -20.97 4.51 -20.14
CA GLU A 87 -22.16 4.21 -20.93
C GLU A 87 -21.77 3.56 -22.27
#